data_AF-A0A5C4VP89-F1
#
_entry.id   AF-A0A5C4VP89-F1
#
_cell.length_a   1.000
_cell.length_b   1.000
_cell.length_c   1.000
_cell.angle_alpha   90.00
_cell.angle_beta   90.00
_cell.angle_gamma   90.00
#
_symmetry.space_group_name_H-M   'P 1'
#
loop_
_entity.id
_entity.type
_entity.pdbx_description
1 polymer ?
#
loop_
_entity_poly.entity_id
_entity_poly.type
_entity_poly.pdbx_seq_one_letter_code
_entity_poly.pdbx_strand_id
1 'polypeptide(L)'
;MIRRDERGSAALEAAIGVPAFALFVGLVIFGGRTATTHQALQSAAADAARSASLARNADVARTDARAAATSSITNQKIGCSAIDVVVDTSDFDKQPGVPGSVTVTVSCRLDLSDLAVPGVPVARVLRSTMSSPLDTWREQ
;
A
#
# COMPACT_ATOMS: atom_id res chain seq x y z
N MET A 1 -44.46 -40.98 20.19
CA MET A 1 -43.29 -40.62 19.38
C MET A 1 -43.08 -39.12 19.45
N ILE A 2 -42.10 -38.65 20.23
CA ILE A 2 -41.75 -37.22 20.29
C ILE A 2 -40.78 -36.99 19.12
N ARG A 3 -41.23 -36.33 18.05
CA ARG A 3 -40.34 -35.78 17.02
C ARG A 3 -39.48 -34.72 17.70
N ARG A 4 -38.20 -35.01 17.95
CA ARG A 4 -37.23 -33.98 18.28
C ARG A 4 -37.17 -33.01 17.10
N ASP A 5 -37.41 -31.74 17.36
CA ASP A 5 -37.33 -30.67 16.37
C ASP A 5 -35.88 -30.58 15.82
N GLU A 6 -35.60 -31.24 14.70
CA GLU A 6 -34.34 -31.07 13.96
C GLU A 6 -34.10 -29.60 13.54
N ARG A 7 -35.17 -28.79 13.52
CA ARG A 7 -35.12 -27.33 13.33
C ARG A 7 -34.31 -26.63 14.41
N GLY A 8 -34.30 -27.15 15.65
CA GLY A 8 -33.49 -26.60 16.75
C GLY A 8 -31.99 -26.85 16.56
N SER A 9 -31.61 -27.99 15.97
CA SER A 9 -30.22 -28.32 15.64
C SER A 9 -29.70 -27.46 14.49
N ALA A 10 -30.47 -27.37 13.41
CA ALA A 10 -30.10 -26.56 12.24
C ALA A 10 -30.02 -25.05 12.58
N ALA A 11 -30.91 -24.55 13.44
CA ALA A 11 -30.86 -23.16 13.89
C ALA A 11 -29.62 -22.87 14.76
N LEU A 12 -29.24 -23.81 15.65
CA LEU A 12 -28.07 -23.66 16.51
C LEU A 12 -26.75 -23.80 15.73
N GLU A 13 -26.69 -24.75 14.79
CA GLU A 13 -25.55 -24.92 13.89
C GLU A 13 -25.38 -23.69 12.99
N ALA A 14 -26.48 -23.15 12.44
CA ALA A 14 -26.43 -21.92 11.66
C ALA A 14 -26.00 -20.71 12.51
N ALA A 15 -26.44 -20.64 13.78
CA ALA A 15 -26.09 -19.55 14.68
C ALA A 15 -24.58 -19.46 14.97
N ILE A 16 -23.85 -20.57 14.85
CA ILE A 16 -22.38 -20.61 15.03
C ILE A 16 -21.66 -20.63 13.69
N GLY A 17 -22.18 -21.38 12.71
CA GLY A 17 -21.57 -21.57 11.40
C GLY A 17 -21.56 -20.29 10.56
N VAL A 18 -22.65 -19.53 10.54
CA VAL A 18 -22.74 -18.28 9.78
C VAL A 18 -21.71 -17.24 10.24
N PRO A 19 -21.58 -16.90 11.54
CA PRO A 19 -20.56 -15.94 11.96
C PRO A 19 -19.14 -16.46 11.76
N ALA A 20 -18.87 -17.75 11.95
CA ALA A 20 -17.55 -18.33 11.68
C ALA A 20 -17.17 -18.22 10.19
N PHE A 21 -18.13 -18.50 9.29
CA PHE A 21 -17.92 -18.35 7.86
C PHE A 21 -17.77 -16.87 7.45
N ALA A 22 -18.56 -15.97 8.03
CA ALA A 22 -18.42 -14.53 7.79
C ALA A 22 -17.04 -14.01 8.23
N LEU A 23 -16.53 -14.46 9.38
CA LEU A 23 -15.17 -14.16 9.83
C LEU A 23 -14.11 -14.69 8.85
N PHE A 24 -14.27 -15.91 8.37
CA PHE A 24 -13.38 -16.49 7.37
C PHE A 24 -13.35 -15.66 6.08
N VAL A 25 -14.52 -15.28 5.56
CA VAL A 25 -14.62 -14.39 4.38
C VAL A 25 -13.97 -13.03 4.66
N GLY A 26 -14.19 -12.45 5.85
CA GLY A 26 -13.55 -11.22 6.29
C GLY A 26 -12.03 -11.31 6.28
N LEU A 27 -11.45 -12.41 6.76
CA LEU A 27 -10.00 -12.65 6.73
C LEU A 27 -9.46 -12.75 5.30
N VAL A 28 -10.19 -13.40 4.39
CA VAL A 28 -9.82 -13.47 2.96
C VAL A 28 -9.83 -12.08 2.33
N ILE A 29 -10.86 -11.27 2.57
CA ILE A 29 -10.94 -9.89 2.06
C ILE A 29 -9.82 -9.02 2.63
N PHE A 30 -9.54 -9.16 3.93
CA PHE A 30 -8.44 -8.45 4.61
C PHE A 30 -7.09 -8.80 3.98
N GLY A 31 -6.80 -10.09 3.83
CA GLY A 31 -5.57 -10.57 3.19
C GLY A 31 -5.46 -10.10 1.75
N GLY A 32 -6.55 -10.18 0.98
CA GLY A 32 -6.60 -9.73 -0.41
C GLY A 32 -6.33 -8.24 -0.55
N ARG A 33 -7.04 -7.39 0.21
CA ARG A 33 -6.84 -5.93 0.20
C ARG A 33 -5.42 -5.54 0.62
N THR A 34 -4.88 -6.18 1.66
CA THR A 34 -3.53 -5.86 2.14
C THR A 34 -2.44 -6.28 1.15
N ALA A 35 -2.53 -7.48 0.57
CA ALA A 35 -1.57 -7.97 -0.40
C ALA A 35 -1.57 -7.15 -1.69
N THR A 36 -2.75 -6.87 -2.25
CA THR A 36 -2.90 -6.03 -3.46
C THR A 36 -2.36 -4.62 -3.25
N THR A 37 -2.66 -4.01 -2.10
CA THR A 37 -2.13 -2.68 -1.77
C THR A 37 -0.63 -2.67 -1.61
N HIS A 38 -0.06 -3.69 -0.95
CA HIS A 38 1.39 -3.77 -0.76
C HIS A 38 2.14 -3.86 -2.09
N GLN A 39 1.69 -4.74 -2.99
CA GLN A 39 2.27 -4.86 -4.32
C GLN A 39 2.17 -3.54 -5.10
N ALA A 40 1.04 -2.86 -4.96
CA ALA A 40 0.81 -1.62 -5.66
C ALA A 40 1.65 -0.44 -5.12
N LEU A 41 1.88 -0.40 -3.81
CA LEU A 41 2.85 0.52 -3.19
C LEU A 41 4.28 0.24 -3.64
N GLN A 42 4.68 -1.02 -3.78
CA GLN A 42 6.00 -1.39 -4.29
C GLN A 42 6.22 -0.89 -5.71
N SER A 43 5.23 -1.10 -6.60
CA SER A 43 5.27 -0.55 -7.97
C SER A 43 5.36 0.97 -7.94
N ALA A 44 4.51 1.64 -7.16
CA ALA A 44 4.48 3.09 -7.08
C ALA A 44 5.80 3.68 -6.54
N ALA A 45 6.40 3.06 -5.53
CA ALA A 45 7.71 3.47 -5.01
C ALA A 45 8.81 3.27 -6.04
N ALA A 46 8.78 2.18 -6.81
CA ALA A 46 9.73 1.91 -7.88
C ALA A 46 9.64 2.92 -9.03
N ASP A 47 8.42 3.17 -9.51
CA ASP A 47 8.18 4.16 -10.57
C ASP A 47 8.59 5.56 -10.12
N ALA A 48 8.27 5.93 -8.89
CA ALA A 48 8.63 7.21 -8.31
C ALA A 48 10.15 7.37 -8.14
N ALA A 49 10.85 6.36 -7.61
CA ALA A 49 12.31 6.38 -7.46
C ALA A 49 13.01 6.48 -8.83
N ARG A 50 12.51 5.75 -9.83
CA ARG A 50 13.00 5.82 -11.22
C ARG A 50 12.77 7.20 -11.83
N SER A 51 11.59 7.77 -11.65
CA SER A 51 11.30 9.12 -12.16
C SER A 51 12.19 10.16 -11.48
N ALA A 52 12.40 10.01 -10.17
CA ALA A 52 13.24 10.92 -9.39
C ALA A 52 14.71 10.89 -9.84
N SER A 53 15.25 9.72 -10.19
CA SER A 53 16.67 9.62 -10.60
C SER A 53 16.95 10.24 -11.96
N LEU A 54 15.94 10.39 -12.82
CA LEU A 54 16.04 11.07 -14.11
C LEU A 54 15.99 12.60 -13.99
N ALA A 55 15.37 13.12 -12.93
CA ALA A 55 15.21 14.56 -12.72
C ALA A 55 16.54 15.31 -12.64
N ARG A 56 16.55 16.57 -13.07
CA ARG A 56 17.77 17.40 -13.17
C ARG A 56 18.23 18.02 -11.86
N ASN A 57 17.34 18.16 -10.90
CA ASN A 57 17.63 18.72 -9.58
C ASN A 57 16.62 18.17 -8.55
N ALA A 58 16.88 18.45 -7.27
CA ALA A 58 16.08 17.96 -6.16
C ALA A 58 14.61 18.42 -6.20
N ASP A 59 14.32 19.66 -6.63
CA ASP A 59 12.95 20.18 -6.68
C ASP A 59 12.10 19.46 -7.74
N VAL A 60 12.68 19.26 -8.93
CA VAL A 60 12.06 18.51 -10.01
C VAL A 60 11.91 17.04 -9.61
N ALA A 61 12.92 16.45 -8.97
CA ALA A 61 12.87 15.06 -8.49
C ALA A 61 11.70 14.83 -7.52
N ARG A 62 11.50 15.75 -6.56
CA ARG A 62 10.39 15.67 -5.60
C ARG A 62 9.03 15.80 -6.28
N THR A 63 8.92 16.66 -7.30
CA THR A 63 7.67 16.90 -8.03
C THR A 63 7.32 15.70 -8.91
N ASP A 64 8.28 15.24 -9.72
CA ASP A 64 8.11 14.13 -10.66
C ASP A 64 7.84 12.80 -9.93
N ALA A 65 8.57 12.54 -8.84
CA ALA A 65 8.35 11.35 -8.02
C ALA A 65 6.93 11.29 -7.43
N ARG A 66 6.41 12.43 -6.94
CA ARG A 66 5.04 12.50 -6.40
C ARG A 66 4.00 12.28 -7.49
N ALA A 67 4.20 12.88 -8.66
CA ALA A 67 3.31 12.68 -9.80
C ALA A 67 3.30 11.21 -10.26
N ALA A 68 4.48 10.59 -10.39
CA ALA A 68 4.64 9.19 -10.76
C ALA A 68 3.99 8.24 -9.73
N ALA A 69 4.25 8.43 -8.43
CA ALA A 69 3.63 7.63 -7.37
C ALA A 69 2.09 7.73 -7.41
N THR A 70 1.56 8.95 -7.54
CA THR A 70 0.11 9.20 -7.57
C THR A 70 -0.53 8.57 -8.81
N SER A 71 0.11 8.67 -9.97
CA SER A 71 -0.34 8.03 -11.21
C SER A 71 -0.37 6.50 -11.08
N SER A 72 0.71 5.89 -10.58
CA SER A 72 0.79 4.43 -10.39
C SER A 72 -0.24 3.92 -9.38
N ILE A 73 -0.54 4.66 -8.31
CA ILE A 73 -1.61 4.27 -7.37
C ILE A 73 -2.99 4.40 -8.01
N THR A 74 -3.25 5.51 -8.73
CA THR A 74 -4.54 5.75 -9.40
C THR A 74 -4.84 4.68 -10.45
N ASN A 75 -3.84 4.29 -11.24
CA ASN A 75 -3.97 3.25 -12.25
C ASN A 75 -4.28 1.87 -11.65
N GLN A 76 -3.75 1.59 -10.46
CA GLN A 76 -3.98 0.33 -9.75
C GLN A 76 -5.31 0.30 -8.97
N LYS A 77 -6.03 1.43 -8.92
CA LYS A 77 -7.36 1.57 -8.28
C LYS A 77 -7.38 1.08 -6.83
N ILE A 78 -6.30 1.35 -6.10
CA ILE A 78 -6.18 0.95 -4.70
C ILE A 78 -7.02 1.89 -3.83
N GLY A 79 -7.84 1.33 -2.93
CA GLY A 79 -8.73 2.09 -2.02
C GLY A 79 -8.00 2.72 -0.83
N CYS A 80 -6.98 3.55 -1.08
CA CYS A 80 -6.28 4.31 -0.05
C CYS A 80 -7.11 5.55 0.34
N SER A 81 -7.38 5.75 1.63
CA SER A 81 -8.05 6.97 2.11
C SER A 81 -7.11 8.17 2.18
N ALA A 82 -5.81 7.93 2.34
CA ALA A 82 -4.76 8.94 2.26
C ALA A 82 -3.48 8.33 1.69
N ILE A 83 -2.75 9.13 0.91
CA ILE A 83 -1.45 8.77 0.33
C ILE A 83 -0.44 9.84 0.76
N ASP A 84 0.74 9.39 1.19
CA ASP A 84 1.86 10.26 1.53
C ASP A 84 3.12 9.77 0.81
N VAL A 85 3.86 10.70 0.19
CA VAL A 85 5.04 10.40 -0.62
C VAL A 85 6.21 11.26 -0.13
N VAL A 86 7.19 10.59 0.47
CA VAL A 86 8.43 11.20 0.97
C VAL A 86 9.55 10.86 0.01
N VAL A 87 10.27 11.88 -0.44
CA VAL A 87 11.38 11.75 -1.40
C VAL A 87 12.61 12.32 -0.73
N ASP A 88 13.62 11.47 -0.52
CA ASP A 88 14.94 11.84 -0.02
C ASP A 88 15.86 12.14 -1.20
N THR A 89 16.19 13.42 -1.34
CA THR A 89 17.08 13.96 -2.37
C THR A 89 18.41 14.45 -1.79
N SER A 90 18.79 14.04 -0.58
CA SER A 90 20.02 14.48 0.10
C SER A 90 21.30 14.23 -0.70
N ASP A 91 21.27 13.20 -1.57
CA ASP A 91 22.39 12.84 -2.43
C ASP A 91 22.51 13.69 -3.71
N PHE A 92 21.56 14.59 -4.00
CA PHE A 92 21.64 15.48 -5.17
C PHE A 92 22.74 16.54 -5.05
N ASP A 93 23.13 16.91 -3.82
CA ASP A 93 24.14 17.93 -3.56
C ASP A 93 25.57 17.35 -3.46
N LYS A 94 25.74 16.04 -3.71
CA LYS A 94 27.06 15.38 -3.71
C LYS A 94 27.91 15.86 -4.89
N GLN A 95 29.24 15.89 -4.70
CA GLN A 95 30.16 16.25 -5.79
C GLN A 95 30.01 15.33 -7.01
N PRO A 96 30.17 15.87 -8.24
CA PRO A 96 30.23 15.07 -9.46
C PRO A 96 31.25 13.93 -9.35
N GLY A 97 30.89 12.73 -9.81
CA GLY A 97 31.71 11.53 -9.72
C GLY A 97 31.55 10.72 -8.43
N VAL A 98 30.79 11.21 -7.44
CA VAL A 98 30.40 10.41 -6.27
C VAL A 98 29.06 9.73 -6.56
N PRO A 99 28.93 8.40 -6.36
CA PRO A 99 27.65 7.73 -6.50
C PRO A 99 26.63 8.27 -5.48
N GLY A 100 25.50 8.73 -5.99
CA GLY A 100 24.34 9.16 -5.20
C GLY A 100 23.12 8.30 -5.49
N SER A 101 22.14 8.32 -4.59
CA SER A 101 20.86 7.63 -4.77
C SER A 101 19.70 8.47 -4.28
N VAL A 102 18.56 8.34 -4.94
CA VAL A 102 17.30 8.95 -4.49
C VAL A 102 16.42 7.87 -3.91
N THR A 103 15.92 8.11 -2.69
CA THR A 103 15.05 7.15 -1.99
C THR A 103 13.64 7.71 -1.90
N VAL A 104 12.66 6.94 -2.32
CA VAL A 104 11.24 7.31 -2.25
C VAL A 104 10.51 6.34 -1.34
N THR A 105 9.80 6.88 -0.36
CA THR A 105 8.89 6.14 0.52
C THR A 105 7.46 6.55 0.23
N VAL A 106 6.63 5.59 -0.14
CA VAL A 106 5.21 5.77 -0.39
C VAL A 106 4.42 5.11 0.73
N SER A 107 3.55 5.87 1.37
CA SER A 107 2.66 5.41 2.44
C SER A 107 1.21 5.50 1.99
N CYS A 108 0.41 4.49 2.31
CA CYS A 108 -1.03 4.48 2.10
C CYS A 108 -1.75 4.15 3.41
N ARG A 109 -2.80 4.91 3.70
CA ARG A 109 -3.75 4.59 4.76
C ARG A 109 -4.90 3.78 4.16
N LEU A 110 -5.00 2.52 4.55
CA LEU A 110 -6.11 1.64 4.21
C LEU A 110 -7.25 1.84 5.20
N ASP A 111 -8.44 2.05 4.66
CA ASP A 111 -9.69 2.01 5.41
C ASP A 111 -10.21 0.57 5.48
N LEU A 112 -10.50 0.13 6.70
CA LEU A 112 -10.94 -1.22 7.05
C LEU A 112 -12.27 -1.17 7.82
N SER A 113 -13.02 -0.08 7.74
CA SER A 113 -14.32 0.07 8.41
C SER A 113 -15.32 -1.01 8.02
N ASP A 114 -15.26 -1.48 6.78
CA ASP A 114 -16.11 -2.56 6.26
C ASP A 114 -15.85 -3.91 6.96
N LEU A 115 -14.70 -4.05 7.62
CA LEU A 115 -14.24 -5.26 8.31
C LEU A 115 -14.12 -5.02 9.83
N ALA A 116 -14.85 -4.04 10.37
CA ALA A 116 -14.81 -3.74 11.80
C ALA A 116 -15.30 -4.94 12.64
N VAL A 117 -14.38 -5.54 13.38
CA VAL A 117 -14.63 -6.56 14.40
C VAL A 117 -13.98 -6.12 15.70
N PRO A 118 -14.53 -6.47 16.88
CA PRO A 118 -13.93 -6.10 18.16
C PRO A 118 -12.45 -6.50 18.22
N GLY A 119 -11.57 -5.54 18.50
CA GLY A 119 -10.12 -5.77 18.59
C GLY A 119 -9.30 -5.54 17.31
N VAL A 120 -9.93 -5.25 16.16
CA VAL A 120 -9.22 -4.96 14.89
C VAL A 120 -9.19 -3.45 14.62
N PRO A 121 -8.02 -2.86 14.29
CA PRO A 121 -7.95 -1.45 13.92
C PRO A 121 -8.72 -1.13 12.64
N VAL A 122 -9.55 -0.08 12.68
CA VAL A 122 -10.39 0.41 11.56
C VAL A 122 -9.55 1.02 10.42
N ALA A 123 -8.29 1.36 10.68
CA ALA A 123 -7.37 1.85 9.67
C ALA A 123 -5.97 1.24 9.85
N ARG A 124 -5.30 0.95 8.74
CA ARG A 124 -3.92 0.43 8.71
C ARG A 124 -3.06 1.25 7.77
N VAL A 125 -1.88 1.66 8.22
CA VAL A 125 -0.89 2.33 7.36
C VAL A 125 0.05 1.28 6.79
N LEU A 126 0.12 1.20 5.46
CA LEU A 126 1.10 0.42 4.72
C LEU A 126 2.13 1.37 4.12
N ARG A 127 3.39 0.91 4.04
CA ARG A 127 4.51 1.70 3.52
C ARG A 127 5.38 0.83 2.63
N SER A 128 5.92 1.41 1.57
CA SER A 128 6.94 0.81 0.73
C SER A 128 8.01 1.83 0.39
N THR A 129 9.26 1.39 0.38
CA THR A 129 10.42 2.23 0.11
C THR A 129 11.23 1.63 -1.03
N MET A 130 11.64 2.45 -1.98
CA MET A 130 12.53 2.07 -3.07
C MET A 130 13.59 3.14 -3.29
N SER A 131 14.80 2.71 -3.63
CA SER A 131 15.92 3.59 -3.98
C SER A 131 16.34 3.38 -5.43
N SER A 132 16.69 4.46 -6.13
CA SER A 132 17.26 4.42 -7.48
C SER A 132 18.59 5.19 -7.50
N PRO A 133 19.65 4.66 -8.14
CA PRO A 133 20.90 5.39 -8.29
C PRO A 133 20.69 6.65 -9.14
N LEU A 134 21.34 7.74 -8.74
CA LEU A 134 21.42 8.95 -9.55
C LEU A 134 22.41 8.74 -10.70
N ASP A 135 22.07 9.23 -11.88
CA ASP A 135 23.00 9.21 -13.01
C ASP A 135 24.13 10.21 -12.76
N THR A 136 25.33 9.68 -12.53
CA THR A 136 26.55 10.42 -12.17
C THR A 136 27.25 11.07 -13.37
N TRP A 137 26.87 10.72 -14.61
CA TRP A 137 27.53 11.19 -15.84
C TRP A 137 26.78 12.35 -16.49
N ARG A 138 26.25 13.26 -15.67
CA ARG A 138 25.47 14.39 -16.16
C ARG A 138 26.41 15.47 -16.69
N GLU A 139 26.49 15.60 -18.02
CA GLU A 139 27.05 16.78 -18.68
C GLU A 139 26.23 18.00 -18.26
N GLN A 140 26.91 19.03 -17.74
CA GLN A 140 26.29 20.26 -17.25
C GLN A 140 25.84 21.16 -18.40
#